data_AF-A0AAW4VAZ2-F1
#
_entry.id   AF-A0AAW4VAZ2-F1
#
_cell.length_a   1.000
_cell.length_b   1.000
_cell.length_c   1.000
_cell.angle_alpha   90.00
_cell.angle_beta   90.00
_cell.angle_gamma   90.00
#
_symmetry.space_group_name_H-M   'P 1'
#
loop_
_entity.id
_entity.type
_entity.pdbx_description
1 polymer ?
#
loop_
_entity_poly.entity_id
_entity_poly.type
_entity_poly.pdbx_seq_one_letter_code
_entity_poly.pdbx_strand_id
1 'polypeptide(L)'
;MKLHYQGKYNLDPEILPKRKHQPNAVKFKEVSSSKELAVIANTIGLVLMVILSIPILLVYKNDLLLYFDDVMLAFIFPILTMFPHELLHALCFKEDVYLYTNFKQGMVFVLGTETMSKKRFIFMSLLSNLVFGFLPYCLSFLGTKYLMFAL
;
A
#
# COMPACT_ATOMS: atom_id res chain seq x y z
N MET A 1 14.45 -3.01 16.53
CA MET A 1 14.19 -3.27 15.11
C MET A 1 15.42 -2.87 14.28
N LYS A 2 15.92 -3.80 13.46
CA LYS A 2 16.83 -3.51 12.34
C LYS A 2 16.11 -3.81 11.02
N LEU A 3 16.32 -2.93 10.04
CA LEU A 3 15.86 -3.13 8.66
C LEU A 3 16.96 -3.81 7.86
N HIS A 4 16.69 -5.02 7.37
CA HIS A 4 17.61 -5.80 6.54
C HIS A 4 17.19 -5.67 5.07
N TYR A 5 17.99 -5.00 4.25
CA TYR A 5 17.76 -4.95 2.81
C TYR A 5 18.28 -6.25 2.16
N GLN A 6 17.37 -7.08 1.66
CA GLN A 6 17.69 -8.38 1.07
C GLN A 6 17.86 -8.33 -0.46
N GLY A 7 17.64 -7.17 -1.07
CA GLY A 7 17.80 -6.98 -2.51
C GLY A 7 16.64 -7.56 -3.31
N LYS A 8 16.97 -8.28 -4.38
CA LYS A 8 15.99 -8.71 -5.38
C LYS A 8 15.29 -10.01 -4.98
N TYR A 9 13.97 -9.98 -4.84
CA TYR A 9 13.16 -11.18 -4.63
C TYR A 9 13.03 -12.01 -5.92
N ASN A 10 13.25 -13.31 -5.82
CA ASN A 10 13.29 -14.26 -6.93
C ASN A 10 11.95 -15.01 -7.15
N LEU A 11 10.87 -14.57 -6.50
CA LEU A 11 9.55 -15.26 -6.50
C LEU A 11 9.52 -16.62 -5.80
N ASP A 12 10.55 -16.99 -5.05
CA ASP A 12 10.57 -18.23 -4.28
C ASP A 12 10.15 -17.98 -2.82
N PRO A 13 8.97 -18.46 -2.36
CA PRO A 13 8.55 -18.30 -0.97
C PRO A 13 9.44 -19.02 0.03
N GLU A 14 10.23 -20.02 -0.41
CA GLU A 14 11.09 -20.80 0.48
C GLU A 14 12.27 -20.00 1.02
N ILE A 15 12.72 -18.96 0.31
CA ILE A 15 13.83 -18.10 0.75
C ILE A 15 13.41 -17.05 1.79
N LEU A 16 12.10 -16.86 1.99
CA LEU A 16 11.60 -15.89 2.94
C LEU A 16 11.83 -16.37 4.38
N PRO A 17 12.20 -15.49 5.33
CA PRO A 17 12.30 -15.83 6.74
C PRO A 17 11.03 -16.51 7.28
N LYS A 18 11.18 -17.68 7.90
CA LYS A 18 10.09 -18.46 8.49
C LYS A 18 10.27 -18.58 10.00
N ARG A 19 9.16 -18.49 10.74
CA ARG A 19 9.10 -18.80 12.17
C ARG A 19 8.05 -19.90 12.37
N LYS A 20 8.29 -20.78 13.35
CA LYS A 20 7.28 -21.76 13.77
C LYS A 20 6.01 -21.05 14.22
N HIS A 21 4.86 -21.56 13.77
CA HIS A 21 3.56 -21.02 14.16
C HIS A 21 3.40 -21.08 15.69
N GLN A 22 3.01 -19.97 16.30
CA GLN A 22 2.85 -19.94 17.75
C GLN A 22 1.56 -20.65 18.19
N PRO A 23 1.60 -21.44 19.28
CA PRO A 23 0.38 -22.03 19.85
C PRO A 23 -0.67 -20.96 20.11
N ASN A 24 -1.94 -21.25 19.78
CA ASN A 24 -3.10 -20.35 19.93
C ASN A 24 -3.11 -19.09 19.04
N ALA A 25 -2.12 -18.90 18.15
CA ALA A 25 -2.17 -17.82 17.17
C ALA A 25 -3.14 -18.17 16.03
N VAL A 26 -3.96 -17.20 15.62
CA VAL A 26 -4.87 -17.34 14.48
C VAL A 26 -4.09 -17.09 13.19
N LYS A 27 -4.05 -18.09 12.30
CA LYS A 27 -3.44 -17.92 10.97
C LYS A 27 -4.27 -16.93 10.15
N PHE A 28 -3.61 -16.01 9.47
CA PHE A 28 -4.25 -15.17 8.47
C PHE A 28 -4.81 -16.05 7.35
N LYS A 29 -6.04 -15.76 6.90
CA LYS A 29 -6.66 -16.49 5.79
C LYS A 29 -6.08 -15.97 4.49
N GLU A 30 -5.02 -16.62 4.04
CA GLU A 30 -4.43 -16.36 2.74
C GLU A 30 -5.31 -16.94 1.64
N VAL A 31 -5.41 -16.21 0.54
CA VAL A 31 -6.03 -16.69 -0.70
C VAL A 31 -5.16 -17.78 -1.32
N SER A 32 -5.80 -18.66 -2.09
CA SER A 32 -5.17 -19.89 -2.56
C SER A 32 -4.03 -19.67 -3.56
N SER A 33 -4.03 -18.51 -4.23
CA SER A 33 -3.00 -18.15 -5.21
C SER A 33 -2.78 -16.63 -5.30
N SER A 34 -1.59 -16.23 -5.74
CA SER A 34 -1.26 -14.83 -6.03
C SER A 34 -2.17 -14.23 -7.12
N LYS A 35 -2.64 -15.06 -8.06
CA LYS A 35 -3.58 -14.62 -9.10
C LYS A 35 -4.94 -14.25 -8.51
N GLU A 36 -5.47 -15.09 -7.63
CA GLU A 36 -6.73 -14.82 -6.93
C GLU A 36 -6.63 -13.55 -6.07
N LEU A 37 -5.52 -13.40 -5.33
CA LEU A 37 -5.23 -12.18 -4.58
C LEU A 37 -5.24 -10.94 -5.49
N ALA A 38 -4.54 -11.02 -6.63
CA ALA A 38 -4.48 -9.92 -7.58
C ALA A 38 -5.85 -9.55 -8.14
N VAL A 39 -6.70 -10.53 -8.46
CA VAL A 39 -8.07 -10.26 -8.93
C VAL A 39 -8.87 -9.53 -7.86
N ILE A 40 -8.89 -10.06 -6.62
CA ILE A 40 -9.65 -9.45 -5.52
C ILE A 40 -9.15 -8.03 -5.23
N ALA A 41 -7.83 -7.85 -5.09
CA ALA A 41 -7.23 -6.56 -4.78
C ALA A 41 -7.51 -5.52 -5.88
N ASN A 42 -7.36 -5.89 -7.16
CA ASN A 42 -7.63 -4.98 -8.27
C ASN A 42 -9.13 -4.66 -8.40
N THR A 43 -10.02 -5.63 -8.16
CA THR A 43 -11.47 -5.37 -8.16
C THR A 43 -11.86 -4.39 -7.05
N ILE A 44 -11.37 -4.60 -5.83
CA ILE A 44 -11.62 -3.68 -4.72
C ILE A 44 -11.02 -2.30 -5.03
N GLY A 45 -9.79 -2.25 -5.56
CA GLY A 45 -9.12 -1.01 -5.96
C GLY A 45 -9.92 -0.23 -7.02
N LEU A 46 -10.44 -0.92 -8.04
CA LEU A 46 -11.26 -0.30 -9.07
C LEU A 46 -12.57 0.27 -8.50
N VAL A 47 -13.24 -0.46 -7.62
CA VAL A 47 -14.46 0.01 -6.96
C VAL A 47 -14.18 1.24 -6.11
N LEU A 48 -13.09 1.23 -5.33
CA LEU A 48 -12.67 2.38 -4.52
C LEU A 48 -12.31 3.59 -5.39
N MET A 49 -11.59 3.39 -6.49
CA MET A 49 -11.29 4.48 -7.43
C MET A 49 -12.56 5.14 -7.95
N VAL A 50 -13.56 4.36 -8.38
CA VAL A 50 -14.83 4.91 -8.87
C VAL A 50 -15.54 5.72 -7.78
N ILE A 51 -15.64 5.18 -6.57
CA ILE A 51 -16.31 5.86 -5.45
C ILE A 51 -15.59 7.16 -5.09
N LEU A 52 -14.26 7.14 -4.98
CA LEU A 52 -13.45 8.30 -4.59
C LEU A 52 -13.31 9.33 -5.72
N SER A 53 -13.57 8.96 -6.97
CA SER A 53 -13.62 9.90 -8.10
C SER A 53 -14.89 10.74 -8.10
N ILE A 54 -16.01 10.28 -7.50
CA ILE A 54 -17.29 11.00 -7.55
C ILE A 54 -17.20 12.40 -6.93
N PRO A 55 -16.67 12.59 -5.70
CA PRO A 55 -16.54 13.93 -5.11
C PRO A 55 -15.66 14.86 -5.95
N ILE A 56 -14.59 14.33 -6.54
CA ILE A 56 -13.70 15.08 -7.44
C ILE A 56 -14.49 15.57 -8.66
N LEU A 57 -15.23 14.68 -9.33
CA LEU A 57 -16.03 15.06 -10.50
C LEU A 57 -17.12 16.08 -10.15
N LEU A 58 -17.72 16.01 -8.96
CA LEU A 58 -18.72 16.98 -8.52
C LEU A 58 -18.15 18.37 -8.26
N VAL A 59 -16.93 18.45 -7.73
CA VAL A 59 -16.25 19.73 -7.45
C VAL A 59 -15.71 20.37 -8.73
N TYR A 60 -15.16 19.57 -9.66
CA TYR A 60 -14.43 20.08 -10.83
C TYR A 60 -15.21 20.05 -12.14
N LYS A 61 -16.35 19.34 -12.18
CA LYS A 61 -17.31 19.28 -13.31
C LYS A 61 -16.62 19.19 -14.67
N ASN A 62 -16.73 20.23 -15.50
CA ASN A 62 -16.27 20.27 -16.88
C ASN A 62 -14.81 20.75 -17.04
N ASP A 63 -14.18 21.19 -15.95
CA ASP A 63 -12.84 21.77 -15.99
C ASP A 63 -11.73 20.72 -15.85
N LEU A 64 -12.04 19.42 -15.87
CA LEU A 64 -11.07 18.34 -15.62
C LEU A 64 -9.82 18.43 -16.53
N LEU A 65 -9.97 18.89 -17.77
CA LEU A 65 -8.86 19.10 -18.71
C LEU A 65 -7.95 20.28 -18.33
N LEU A 66 -8.44 21.29 -17.60
CA LEU A 66 -7.62 22.38 -17.05
C LEU A 66 -6.73 21.90 -15.90
N TYR A 67 -7.03 20.74 -15.31
CA TYR A 67 -6.27 20.12 -14.22
C TYR A 67 -5.50 18.88 -14.69
N PHE A 68 -5.16 18.80 -15.99
CA PHE A 68 -4.45 17.66 -16.55
C PHE A 68 -3.14 17.36 -15.80
N ASP A 69 -2.37 18.39 -15.42
CA ASP A 69 -1.13 18.23 -14.66
C ASP A 69 -1.38 17.60 -13.28
N ASP A 70 -2.45 18.01 -12.59
CA ASP A 70 -2.83 17.45 -11.29
C ASP A 70 -3.32 16.00 -11.43
N VAL A 71 -4.02 15.69 -12.52
CA VAL A 71 -4.41 14.32 -12.88
C VAL A 71 -3.18 13.47 -13.21
N MET A 72 -2.14 14.00 -13.87
CA MET A 72 -0.90 13.26 -14.11
C MET A 72 -0.13 12.99 -12.81
N LEU A 73 -0.11 13.96 -11.89
CA LEU A 73 0.47 13.77 -10.55
C LEU A 73 -0.23 12.64 -9.79
N ALA A 74 -1.53 12.41 -10.03
CA ALA A 74 -2.28 11.30 -9.47
C ALA A 74 -1.65 9.93 -9.74
N PHE A 75 -1.17 9.74 -10.96
CA PHE A 75 -0.60 8.46 -11.40
C PHE A 75 0.86 8.31 -10.99
N ILE A 76 1.58 9.44 -10.88
CA ILE A 76 3.01 9.44 -10.55
C ILE A 76 3.22 9.28 -9.04
N PHE A 77 2.38 9.90 -8.21
CA PHE A 77 2.58 9.94 -6.75
C PHE A 77 2.56 8.55 -6.08
N PRO A 78 1.65 7.61 -6.42
CA PRO A 78 1.68 6.25 -5.89
C PRO A 78 2.97 5.50 -6.23
N ILE A 79 3.54 5.74 -7.42
CA ILE A 79 4.80 5.13 -7.84
C ILE A 79 5.96 5.68 -7.01
N LEU A 80 6.01 7.00 -6.81
CA LEU A 80 7.04 7.66 -6.00
C LEU A 80 6.96 7.26 -4.52
N THR A 81 5.75 7.02 -4.01
CA THR A 81 5.53 6.64 -2.61
C THR A 81 5.63 5.14 -2.38
N MET A 82 5.73 4.29 -3.41
CA MET A 82 5.80 2.83 -3.25
C MET A 82 6.92 2.39 -2.30
N PHE A 83 8.11 3.00 -2.38
CA PHE A 83 9.21 2.66 -1.46
C PHE A 83 9.00 3.25 -0.05
N PRO A 84 8.68 4.56 0.12
CA PRO A 84 8.27 5.12 1.41
C PRO A 84 7.10 4.38 2.10
N HIS A 85 6.15 3.87 1.32
CA HIS A 85 5.00 3.10 1.79
C HIS A 85 5.43 1.84 2.54
N GLU A 86 6.38 1.10 1.96
CA GLU A 86 6.92 -0.11 2.56
C GLU A 86 7.83 0.19 3.76
N LEU A 87 8.55 1.32 3.75
CA LEU A 87 9.29 1.76 4.93
C LEU A 87 8.37 2.09 6.11
N LEU A 88 7.21 2.69 5.84
CA LEU A 88 6.23 3.00 6.88
C LEU A 88 5.59 1.73 7.47
N HIS A 89 5.37 0.70 6.65
CA HIS A 89 5.05 -0.65 7.14
C HIS A 89 6.15 -1.20 8.04
N ALA A 90 7.43 -1.06 7.63
CA ALA A 90 8.58 -1.53 8.38
C ALA A 90 8.65 -0.93 9.79
N LEU A 91 8.35 0.37 9.92
CA LEU A 91 8.35 1.10 11.20
C LEU A 91 7.32 0.55 12.20
N CYS A 92 6.31 -0.19 11.74
CA CYS A 92 5.31 -0.80 12.60
C CYS A 92 5.78 -2.12 13.25
N PHE A 93 6.94 -2.65 12.85
CA PHE A 93 7.54 -3.86 13.41
C PHE A 93 8.41 -3.52 14.63
N LYS A 94 8.37 -4.38 15.66
CA LYS A 94 9.21 -4.24 16.86
C LYS A 94 10.53 -5.01 16.72
N GLU A 95 10.44 -6.21 16.17
CA GLU A 95 11.59 -7.07 15.83
C GLU A 95 12.22 -6.65 14.49
N ASP A 96 13.15 -7.47 14.00
CA ASP A 96 13.81 -7.24 12.71
C ASP A 96 12.86 -7.47 11.53
N VAL A 97 13.08 -6.69 10.48
CA VAL A 97 12.22 -6.64 9.29
C VAL A 97 13.09 -6.70 8.04
N TYR A 98 12.60 -7.39 7.02
CA TYR A 98 13.33 -7.69 5.79
C TYR A 98 12.64 -7.01 4.62
N LEU A 99 13.37 -6.17 3.89
CA LEU A 99 12.88 -5.45 2.73
C LEU A 99 13.34 -6.14 1.44
N TYR A 100 12.38 -6.44 0.58
CA TYR A 100 12.57 -7.09 -0.70
C TYR A 100 12.06 -6.20 -1.84
N THR A 101 12.74 -6.28 -2.97
CA THR A 101 12.38 -5.53 -4.18
C THR A 101 12.32 -6.45 -5.39
N ASN A 102 11.41 -6.21 -6.32
CA ASN A 102 11.38 -6.80 -7.64
C ASN A 102 10.66 -5.85 -8.60
N PHE A 103 11.38 -4.81 -9.00
CA PHE A 103 10.86 -3.75 -9.88
C PHE A 103 10.41 -4.24 -11.25
N LYS A 104 10.97 -5.35 -11.77
CA LYS A 104 10.50 -5.95 -13.03
C LYS A 104 9.05 -6.39 -12.98
N GLN A 105 8.55 -6.71 -11.79
CA GLN A 105 7.17 -7.11 -11.53
C GLN A 105 6.43 -6.07 -10.68
N GLY A 106 7.03 -4.88 -10.48
CA GLY A 106 6.44 -3.81 -9.67
C GLY A 106 6.25 -4.15 -8.20
N MET A 107 7.02 -5.09 -7.64
CA MET A 107 6.85 -5.50 -6.24
C MET A 107 7.91 -4.86 -5.35
N VAL A 108 7.47 -4.28 -4.25
CA VAL A 108 8.30 -3.94 -3.10
C VAL A 108 7.50 -4.35 -1.88
N PHE A 109 8.10 -5.07 -0.94
CA PHE A 109 7.40 -5.48 0.27
C PHE A 109 8.36 -5.65 1.44
N VAL A 110 7.84 -5.42 2.63
CA VAL A 110 8.50 -5.77 3.89
C VAL A 110 7.90 -7.01 4.53
N LEU A 111 8.77 -7.82 5.14
CA LEU A 111 8.41 -9.04 5.83
C LEU A 111 9.03 -9.06 7.22
N GLY A 112 8.22 -9.32 8.24
CA GLY A 112 8.70 -9.60 9.60
C GLY A 112 8.04 -10.87 10.14
N THR A 113 8.77 -11.60 10.98
CA THR A 113 8.32 -12.89 11.55
C THR A 113 7.78 -12.75 12.98
N GLU A 114 7.60 -11.54 13.47
CA GLU A 114 7.06 -11.30 14.80
C GLU A 114 5.57 -11.64 14.88
N THR A 115 5.09 -12.00 16.06
CA THR A 115 3.66 -12.14 16.27
C THR A 115 2.98 -10.78 16.42
N MET A 116 1.90 -10.59 15.65
CA MET A 116 1.11 -9.38 15.70
C MET A 116 -0.26 -9.65 16.32
N SER A 117 -0.73 -8.71 17.14
CA SER A 117 -2.15 -8.69 17.51
C SER A 117 -2.97 -8.24 16.29
N LYS A 118 -4.23 -8.68 16.20
CA LYS A 118 -5.12 -8.32 15.08
C LYS A 118 -5.21 -6.80 14.86
N LYS A 119 -5.29 -6.03 15.96
CA LYS A 119 -5.35 -4.57 15.91
C LYS A 119 -4.06 -3.96 15.34
N ARG A 120 -2.89 -4.44 15.77
CA ARG A 120 -1.60 -3.96 15.27
C ARG A 120 -1.43 -4.29 13.79
N PHE A 121 -1.82 -5.50 13.40
CA PHE A 121 -1.79 -5.92 12.00
C PHE A 121 -2.66 -5.03 11.12
N ILE A 122 -3.93 -4.81 11.50
CA ILE A 122 -4.85 -3.93 10.74
C ILE A 122 -4.31 -2.50 10.66
N PHE A 123 -3.81 -1.95 11.78
CA PHE A 123 -3.24 -0.60 11.79
C PHE A 123 -2.04 -0.50 10.85
N MET A 124 -1.09 -1.44 10.94
CA MET A 124 0.08 -1.48 10.06
C MET A 124 -0.36 -1.54 8.59
N SER A 125 -1.25 -2.47 8.22
CA SER A 125 -1.74 -2.60 6.83
C SER A 125 -2.44 -1.35 6.28
N LEU A 126 -3.10 -0.55 7.14
CA LEU A 126 -3.81 0.65 6.72
C LEU A 126 -2.95 1.92 6.77
N LEU A 127 -1.93 1.97 7.63
CA LEU A 127 -1.18 3.20 7.94
C LEU A 127 -0.63 3.87 6.69
N SER A 128 0.03 3.12 5.81
CA SER A 128 0.66 3.69 4.63
C SER A 128 -0.36 4.22 3.61
N ASN A 129 -1.51 3.55 3.46
CA ASN A 129 -2.62 4.05 2.63
C ASN A 129 -3.28 5.30 3.23
N LEU A 130 -3.34 5.40 4.56
CA LEU A 130 -3.85 6.59 5.24
C LEU A 130 -2.92 7.79 5.03
N VAL A 131 -1.60 7.60 5.18
CA VAL A 131 -0.61 8.67 5.08
C VAL A 131 -0.39 9.13 3.64
N PHE A 132 -0.27 8.21 2.69
CA PHE A 132 0.06 8.56 1.30
C PHE A 132 -1.15 8.64 0.36
N GLY A 133 -2.32 8.15 0.76
CA GLY A 133 -3.54 8.20 -0.04
C GLY A 133 -4.62 9.06 0.60
N PHE A 134 -5.25 8.55 1.66
CA PHE A 134 -6.47 9.15 2.21
C PHE A 134 -6.27 10.57 2.77
N LEU A 135 -5.17 10.82 3.49
CA LEU A 135 -4.89 12.13 4.07
C LEU A 135 -4.65 13.21 2.98
N PRO A 136 -3.75 13.01 1.99
CA PRO A 136 -3.64 13.90 0.83
C PRO A 136 -4.98 14.14 0.13
N TYR A 137 -5.75 13.07 -0.13
CA TYR A 137 -7.07 13.17 -0.74
C TYR A 137 -8.00 14.11 0.05
N CYS A 138 -8.08 13.99 1.38
CA CYS A 138 -8.89 14.89 2.20
C CYS A 138 -8.39 16.34 2.21
N LEU A 139 -7.07 16.54 2.30
CA LEU A 139 -6.45 17.87 2.33
C LEU A 139 -6.74 18.67 1.05
N SER A 140 -6.89 17.97 -0.07
CA SER A 140 -7.17 18.60 -1.34
C SER A 140 -8.46 19.41 -1.39
N PHE A 141 -9.51 18.93 -0.72
CA PHE A 141 -10.80 19.61 -0.61
C PHE A 141 -10.75 20.85 0.29
N LEU A 142 -9.67 21.05 1.04
CA LEU A 142 -9.46 22.24 1.88
C LEU A 142 -8.81 23.41 1.12
N GLY A 143 -8.65 23.31 -0.21
CA GLY A 143 -8.20 24.41 -1.07
C GLY A 143 -6.74 24.30 -1.55
N THR A 144 -6.08 23.17 -1.30
CA THR A 144 -4.76 22.89 -1.89
C THR A 144 -4.93 22.16 -3.22
N LYS A 145 -4.93 22.93 -4.32
CA LYS A 145 -5.15 22.43 -5.69
C LYS A 145 -4.25 21.23 -6.06
N TYR A 146 -3.01 21.20 -5.55
CA TYR A 146 -1.99 20.19 -5.91
C TYR A 146 -2.05 18.87 -5.11
N LEU A 147 -2.93 18.74 -4.10
CA LEU A 147 -3.05 17.51 -3.28
C LEU A 147 -4.20 16.59 -3.69
N MET A 148 -4.97 17.01 -4.71
CA MET A 148 -6.23 16.40 -5.19
C MET A 148 -6.20 14.92 -5.51
N PHE A 149 -5.04 14.36 -5.85
CA PHE A 149 -5.06 13.07 -6.54
C PHE A 149 -4.01 12.06 -6.08
N ALA A 150 -3.40 12.24 -4.92
CA ALA A 150 -2.64 11.16 -4.30
C ALA A 150 -3.62 10.06 -3.85
N LEU A 151 -3.97 9.15 -4.76
CA LEU A 151 -4.82 7.97 -4.59
C LEU A 151 -4.03 6.71 -4.94
#